data_AF-A0AA39NV09-F1
#
_entry.id   AF-A0AA39NV09-F1
#
_cell.length_a   1.000
_cell.length_b   1.000
_cell.length_c   1.000
_cell.angle_alpha   90.00
_cell.angle_beta   90.00
_cell.angle_gamma   90.00
#
_symmetry.space_group_name_H-M   'P 1'
#
loop_
_entity.id
_entity.type
_entity.pdbx_description
1 polymer ?
#
loop_
_entity_poly.entity_id
_entity_poly.type
_entity_poly.pdbx_seq_one_letter_code
_entity_poly.pdbx_strand_id
1 'polypeptide(L)'
;IQSLPMELLQKLFYRCLQKHPIMDAGESPLLLGRVCSSWQTISLQAPQLWLSLHLVIPRSIPYPKSQPELYKQMCMGVEYWLEHLGALPLNLSL
;
A
#
# COMPACT_ATOMS: atom_id res chain seq x y z
N ILE A 1 1.10 -13.66 -20.97
CA ILE A 1 0.02 -13.57 -19.96
C ILE A 1 -1.26 -13.26 -20.72
N GLN A 2 -2.26 -14.13 -20.63
CA GLN A 2 -3.55 -13.95 -21.30
C GLN A 2 -4.22 -12.67 -20.78
N SER A 3 -4.78 -11.86 -21.67
CA SER A 3 -5.39 -10.57 -21.35
C SER A 3 -6.68 -10.77 -20.54
N LEU A 4 -6.54 -10.91 -19.21
CA LEU A 4 -7.67 -10.75 -18.32
C LEU A 4 -8.09 -9.27 -18.35
N PRO A 5 -9.38 -8.97 -18.57
CA PRO A 5 -9.89 -7.60 -18.48
C PRO A 5 -9.45 -6.91 -17.19
N MET A 6 -9.06 -5.63 -17.30
CA MET A 6 -8.55 -4.85 -16.17
C MET A 6 -9.54 -4.82 -15.00
N GLU A 7 -10.84 -4.78 -15.30
CA GLU A 7 -11.92 -4.74 -14.33
C GLU A 7 -12.00 -6.04 -13.51
N LEU A 8 -11.74 -7.19 -14.15
CA LEU A 8 -11.71 -8.47 -13.45
C LEU A 8 -10.47 -8.58 -12.57
N LEU A 9 -9.33 -8.09 -13.05
CA LEU A 9 -8.10 -8.07 -12.26
C LEU A 9 -8.24 -7.17 -11.02
N GLN A 10 -8.83 -5.98 -11.17
CA GLN A 10 -9.12 -5.09 -10.05
C GLN A 10 -10.06 -5.74 -9.02
N LYS A 11 -11.09 -6.47 -9.48
CA LYS A 11 -11.99 -7.23 -8.59
C LYS A 11 -11.24 -8.33 -7.83
N LEU A 12 -10.34 -9.05 -8.51
CA LEU A 12 -9.51 -10.08 -7.86
C LEU A 12 -8.58 -9.44 -6.83
N PHE A 13 -7.92 -8.34 -7.18
CA PHE A 13 -7.03 -7.60 -6.27
C PHE A 13 -7.77 -7.12 -5.02
N TYR A 14 -8.99 -6.61 -5.21
CA TYR A 14 -9.84 -6.19 -4.10
C TYR A 14 -10.20 -7.36 -3.18
N ARG A 15 -10.42 -8.56 -3.73
CA ARG A 15 -10.67 -9.78 -2.94
C ARG A 15 -9.43 -10.28 -2.20
N CYS A 16 -8.24 -9.96 -2.69
CA CYS A 16 -6.97 -10.29 -2.06
C CYS A 16 -6.49 -9.23 -1.05
N LEU A 17 -7.26 -8.16 -0.83
CA LEU A 17 -6.92 -7.16 0.19
C LEU A 17 -6.93 -7.79 1.58
N GLN A 18 -5.81 -7.63 2.27
CA GLN A 18 -5.79 -7.81 3.71
C GLN A 18 -6.60 -6.70 4.39
N LYS A 19 -7.17 -6.99 5.55
CA LYS A 19 -7.94 -6.00 6.33
C LYS A 19 -7.07 -4.84 6.84
N HIS A 20 -5.78 -5.12 7.09
CA HIS A 20 -4.84 -4.18 7.72
C HIS A 20 -3.47 -4.29 7.02
N PRO A 21 -3.38 -3.89 5.75
CA PRO A 21 -2.12 -4.01 5.02
C PRO A 21 -1.08 -3.07 5.64
N ILE A 22 0.12 -3.59 5.83
CA ILE A 22 1.28 -2.81 6.27
C ILE A 22 2.07 -2.32 5.05
N MET A 23 2.93 -1.32 5.23
CA MET A 23 3.87 -0.86 4.19
C MET A 23 5.01 -1.85 3.96
N ASP A 24 4.66 -3.09 3.64
CA ASP A 24 5.61 -4.15 3.31
C ASP A 24 5.45 -4.55 1.84
N ALA A 25 6.57 -4.86 1.20
CA ALA A 25 6.58 -5.18 -0.21
C ALA A 25 6.03 -6.59 -0.52
N GLY A 26 5.81 -7.41 0.51
CA GLY A 26 5.07 -8.67 0.50
C GLY A 26 3.57 -8.50 0.70
N GLU A 27 3.09 -7.27 0.94
CA GLU A 27 1.68 -7.00 1.22
C GLU A 27 0.97 -6.27 0.09
N SER A 28 -0.34 -6.52 -0.06
CA SER A 28 -1.18 -5.75 -0.97
C SER A 28 -1.29 -4.30 -0.47
N PRO A 29 -1.23 -3.27 -1.33
CA PRO A 29 -1.22 -3.31 -2.80
C PRO A 29 0.16 -3.43 -3.47
N LEU A 30 1.25 -3.37 -2.69
CA LEU A 30 2.63 -3.33 -3.19
C LEU A 30 3.06 -4.66 -3.84
N LEU A 31 2.66 -5.79 -3.27
CA LEU A 31 2.94 -7.13 -3.81
C LEU A 31 2.40 -7.29 -5.24
N LEU A 32 1.18 -6.79 -5.48
CA LEU A 32 0.51 -6.90 -6.78
C LEU A 32 1.28 -6.13 -7.85
N GLY A 33 1.88 -4.99 -7.49
CA GLY A 33 2.70 -4.21 -8.40
C GLY A 33 4.05 -4.83 -8.76
N ARG A 34 4.47 -5.90 -8.08
CA ARG A 34 5.74 -6.60 -8.35
C ARG A 34 5.60 -7.79 -9.31
N VAL A 35 4.39 -8.23 -9.63
CA VAL A 35 4.15 -9.41 -10.48
C VAL A 35 4.51 -9.13 -11.94
N CYS A 36 3.99 -8.03 -12.50
CA CYS A 36 4.34 -7.53 -13.83
C CYS A 36 3.97 -6.05 -13.96
N SER A 37 4.48 -5.37 -15.00
CA SER A 37 4.22 -3.95 -15.24
C SER A 37 2.74 -3.61 -15.40
N SER A 38 1.96 -4.49 -16.04
CA SER A 38 0.51 -4.29 -16.19
C SER A 38 -0.21 -4.31 -14.84
N TRP A 39 0.16 -5.23 -13.94
CA TRP A 39 -0.44 -5.31 -12.61
C TRP A 39 -0.02 -4.13 -11.74
N GLN A 40 1.21 -3.64 -11.90
CA GLN A 40 1.66 -2.40 -11.29
C GLN A 40 0.78 -1.22 -11.69
N THR A 41 0.61 -0.96 -12.98
CA THR A 41 -0.25 0.12 -13.46
C THR A 41 -1.67 0.01 -12.89
N ILE A 42 -2.24 -1.20 -12.86
CA ILE A 42 -3.59 -1.43 -12.36
C ILE A 42 -3.67 -1.19 -10.84
N SER A 43 -2.68 -1.65 -10.08
CA SER A 43 -2.61 -1.44 -8.64
C SER A 43 -2.52 0.04 -8.29
N LEU A 44 -1.70 0.80 -9.02
CA LEU A 44 -1.53 2.25 -8.84
C LEU A 44 -2.78 3.04 -9.25
N GLN A 45 -3.51 2.59 -10.28
CA GLN A 45 -4.74 3.23 -10.77
C GLN A 45 -6.01 2.83 -10.00
N ALA A 46 -5.90 2.00 -8.97
CA ALA A 46 -7.03 1.51 -8.20
C ALA A 46 -7.00 2.03 -6.75
N PRO A 47 -7.45 3.28 -6.49
CA PRO A 47 -7.47 3.88 -5.16
C PRO A 47 -8.14 3.01 -4.09
N GLN A 48 -9.13 2.20 -4.48
CA GLN A 48 -9.79 1.23 -3.61
C GLN A 48 -8.84 0.23 -2.93
N LEU A 49 -7.67 -0.04 -3.52
CA LEU A 49 -6.66 -0.93 -2.94
C LEU A 49 -5.79 -0.25 -1.88
N TRP A 50 -5.81 1.09 -1.82
CA TRP A 50 -5.01 1.91 -0.92
C TRP A 50 -5.83 2.44 0.27
N LEU A 51 -7.11 2.06 0.37
CA LEU A 51 -8.06 2.56 1.37
C LEU A 51 -7.69 2.23 2.82
N SER A 52 -6.85 1.23 3.07
CA SER A 52 -6.48 0.83 4.42
C SER A 52 -4.97 0.83 4.58
N LEU A 53 -4.50 1.25 5.75
CA LEU A 53 -3.09 1.21 6.11
C LEU A 53 -2.95 0.92 7.60
N HIS A 54 -2.12 -0.07 7.92
CA HIS A 54 -1.72 -0.42 9.28
C HIS A 54 -0.29 0.04 9.52
N LEU A 55 -0.13 0.98 10.46
CA LEU A 55 1.17 1.53 10.83
C LEU A 55 1.74 0.73 11.99
N VAL A 56 2.69 -0.16 11.68
CA VAL A 56 3.46 -0.83 12.73
C VAL A 56 4.54 0.13 13.20
N ILE A 57 4.34 0.74 14.37
CA ILE A 57 5.34 1.61 15.01
C ILE A 57 6.24 0.71 15.89
N PRO A 58 7.51 0.49 15.53
CA PRO A 58 8.42 -0.29 16.36
C PRO A 58 8.60 0.40 17.71
N ARG A 59 8.48 -0.36 18.81
CA ARG A 59 8.65 0.15 20.18
C ARG A 59 10.01 0.81 20.43
N SER A 60 11.00 0.55 19.57
CA SER A 60 12.34 1.14 19.56
C SER A 60 12.43 2.51 18.86
N ILE A 61 11.32 3.04 18.33
CA ILE A 61 11.20 4.43 17.85
C ILE A 61 10.39 5.30 18.84
N PRO A 62 10.77 5.42 20.14
CA PRO A 62 10.12 6.41 21.00
C PRO A 62 10.56 7.85 20.66
N TYR A 63 11.64 8.02 19.89
CA TYR A 63 12.18 9.34 19.52
C TYR A 63 12.55 9.39 18.03
N PRO A 64 11.92 10.27 17.21
CA PRO A 64 12.31 10.50 15.82
C PRO A 64 13.79 10.84 15.63
N LYS A 65 14.46 11.32 16.68
CA LYS A 65 15.89 11.66 16.69
C LYS A 65 16.84 10.47 16.85
N SER A 66 16.39 9.33 17.39
CA SER A 66 17.28 8.16 17.59
C SER A 66 17.48 7.36 16.30
N GLN A 67 16.50 7.37 15.40
CA GLN A 67 16.53 6.66 14.12
C GLN A 67 15.89 7.52 13.01
N PRO A 68 16.56 8.61 12.59
CA PRO A 68 16.00 9.56 11.62
C PRO A 68 15.72 8.92 10.26
N GLU A 69 16.52 7.93 9.84
CA GLU A 69 16.32 7.25 8.55
C GLU A 69 15.05 6.38 8.55
N LEU A 70 14.81 5.64 9.64
CA LEU A 70 13.60 4.81 9.76
C LEU A 70 12.34 5.67 9.79
N TYR A 71 12.38 6.80 10.49
CA TYR A 71 11.30 7.78 10.49
C TYR A 71 11.05 8.35 9.09
N LYS A 72 12.12 8.73 8.38
CA LYS A 72 12.04 9.23 7.01
C LYS A 72 11.44 8.19 6.06
N GLN A 73 11.86 6.92 6.14
CA GLN A 73 11.30 5.83 5.35
C GLN A 73 9.81 5.63 5.61
N MET A 74 9.40 5.68 6.88
CA MET A 74 7.99 5.59 7.25
C MET A 74 7.18 6.77 6.68
N CYS A 75 7.68 8.00 6.79
CA CYS A 75 7.02 9.17 6.19
C CYS A 75 6.89 9.04 4.67
N MET A 76 7.96 8.64 3.97
CA MET A 76 7.94 8.44 2.53
C MET A 76 6.92 7.36 2.12
N GLY A 77 6.83 6.27 2.88
CA GLY A 77 5.84 5.22 2.62
C GLY A 77 4.41 5.72 2.79
N VAL A 78 4.15 6.51 3.83
CA VAL A 78 2.82 7.10 4.09
C VAL A 78 2.47 8.12 3.00
N GLU A 79 3.38 9.00 2.63
CA GLU A 79 3.19 9.97 1.54
C GLU A 79 2.86 9.26 0.22
N TYR A 80 3.61 8.21 -0.10
CA TYR A 80 3.35 7.37 -1.27
C TYR A 80 1.96 6.73 -1.20
N TRP A 81 1.54 6.24 -0.04
CA TRP A 81 0.21 5.65 0.13
C TRP A 81 -0.91 6.68 -0.09
N LEU A 82 -0.73 7.90 0.43
CA LEU A 82 -1.69 9.00 0.29
C LEU A 82 -1.81 9.48 -1.17
N GLU A 83 -0.72 9.52 -1.91
CA GLU A 83 -0.72 9.89 -3.33
C GLU A 83 -1.64 8.95 -4.16
N HIS A 84 -1.61 7.65 -3.86
CA HIS A 84 -2.39 6.64 -4.60
C HIS A 84 -3.83 6.48 -4.10
N LEU A 85 -4.08 6.80 -2.82
CA LEU A 85 -5.42 6.93 -2.26
C LEU A 85 -6.22 8.06 -2.94
N GLY A 86 -5.54 9.13 -3.34
CA GLY A 86 -6.17 10.31 -3.93
C GLY A 86 -7.13 11.01 -2.97
N ALA A 87 -8.41 11.10 -3.35
CA ALA A 87 -9.44 11.80 -2.57
C ALA A 87 -10.31 10.89 -1.68
N LEU A 88 -10.00 9.58 -1.61
CA LEU A 88 -10.77 8.65 -0.79
C LEU A 88 -10.37 8.72 0.69
N PRO A 89 -11.28 8.40 1.63
CA PRO A 89 -10.94 8.38 3.05
C PRO A 89 -10.01 7.20 3.38
N LEU A 90 -8.87 7.50 4.01
CA LEU A 90 -7.95 6.48 4.52
C LEU A 90 -8.49 5.86 5.80
N ASN A 91 -8.54 4.54 5.86
CA ASN A 91 -8.73 3.78 7.09
C ASN A 91 -7.35 3.48 7.71
N LEU A 92 -7.03 4.22 8.77
CA LEU A 92 -5.76 4.10 9.47
C LEU A 92 -5.92 3.22 10.72
N SER A 93 -5.02 2.27 10.90
CA SER A 93 -4.90 1.48 12.14
C SER A 93 -3.46 1.52 12.65
N LEU A 94 -3.29 1.35 13.97
CA LEU A 94 -2.02 1.38 14.71
C LEU A 94 -1.74 0.03 15.35
#